data_AF-A0A8H5T9H6-F1
#
_entry.id   AF-A0A8H5T9H6-F1
#
_cell.length_a   1.000
_cell.length_b   1.000
_cell.length_c   1.000
_cell.angle_alpha   90.00
_cell.angle_beta   90.00
_cell.angle_gamma   90.00
#
_symmetry.space_group_name_H-M   'P 1'
#
loop_
_entity.id
_entity.type
_entity.pdbx_description
1 polymer ?
#
loop_
_entity_poly.entity_id
_entity_poly.type
_entity_poly.pdbx_seq_one_letter_code
_entity_poly.pdbx_strand_id
1 'polypeptide(L)'
;MPFSLPLPSLLATATGIVGSAWASGYIASLSLAGVPAALQLQAPASATVWQELFNRGFALMPKLAGTTALAYAYAAYLAYKENRNWKGLVAGGVLTVAIVPFTIVFMSSTNDLLFKAASGTLEASQDDVAKLIGRWGVLNLIRSLLPLAGTMIGLSTAFRFL
;
A
#
# COMPACT_ATOMS: atom_id res chain seq x y z
N MET A 1 35.12 11.73 -11.79
CA MET A 1 34.79 11.52 -10.36
C MET A 1 33.55 10.63 -10.31
N PRO A 2 33.43 9.63 -9.42
CA PRO A 2 32.19 8.89 -9.33
C PRO A 2 31.11 9.85 -8.85
N PHE A 3 29.99 9.94 -9.58
CA PHE A 3 28.89 10.84 -9.26
C PHE A 3 28.19 10.34 -8.00
N SER A 4 28.56 10.89 -6.84
CA SER A 4 27.82 10.66 -5.60
C SER A 4 26.63 11.61 -5.53
N LEU A 5 25.44 11.06 -5.28
CA LEU A 5 24.25 11.87 -5.00
C LEU A 5 24.53 12.78 -3.78
N PRO A 6 24.18 14.08 -3.82
CA PRO A 6 24.23 14.91 -2.63
C PRO A 6 23.41 14.27 -1.51
N LEU A 7 23.93 14.31 -0.28
CA LEU A 7 23.32 13.63 0.87
C LEU A 7 21.80 13.89 1.01
N PRO A 8 21.27 15.12 0.83
CA PRO A 8 19.82 15.35 0.89
C PRO A 8 19.03 14.59 -0.18
N SER A 9 19.56 14.50 -1.41
CA SER A 9 18.92 13.77 -2.51
C SER A 9 18.97 12.26 -2.26
N LEU A 10 20.09 11.75 -1.75
CA LEU A 10 20.24 10.34 -1.39
C LEU A 10 19.24 9.95 -0.29
N LEU A 11 19.19 10.73 0.81
CA LEU A 11 18.29 10.47 1.92
C LEU A 11 16.83 10.50 1.48
N ALA A 12 16.40 11.54 0.75
CA ALA A 12 15.03 11.64 0.27
C ALA A 12 14.64 10.46 -0.66
N THR A 13 15.54 10.09 -1.57
CA THR A 13 15.33 8.96 -2.50
C THR A 13 15.24 7.64 -1.73
N ALA A 14 16.16 7.39 -0.81
CA ALA A 14 16.18 6.18 0.01
C ALA A 14 14.93 6.09 0.90
N THR A 15 14.51 7.19 1.53
CA THR A 15 13.27 7.24 2.33
C THR A 15 12.04 6.93 1.49
N GLY A 16 11.93 7.49 0.28
CA GLY A 16 10.84 7.16 -0.64
C GLY A 16 10.79 5.66 -0.96
N ILE A 17 11.92 5.08 -1.38
CA ILE A 17 12.05 3.67 -1.77
C ILE A 17 11.75 2.72 -0.60
N VAL A 18 12.35 2.97 0.57
CA VAL A 18 12.14 2.14 1.76
C VAL A 18 10.69 2.27 2.24
N GLY A 19 10.13 3.49 2.25
CA GLY A 19 8.75 3.73 2.63
C GLY A 19 7.75 2.99 1.74
N SER A 20 7.93 3.03 0.42
CA SER A 20 7.05 2.32 -0.51
C SER A 20 7.24 0.80 -0.45
N ALA A 21 8.47 0.32 -0.28
CA ALA A 21 8.73 -1.12 -0.09
C ALA A 21 8.05 -1.65 1.18
N TRP A 22 8.16 -0.91 2.27
CA TRP A 22 7.51 -1.27 3.53
C TRP A 22 5.98 -1.19 3.42
N ALA A 23 5.43 -0.16 2.78
CA ALA A 23 4.00 -0.05 2.51
C ALA A 23 3.49 -1.28 1.74
N SER A 24 4.19 -1.69 0.68
CA SER A 24 3.87 -2.90 -0.08
C SER A 24 3.89 -4.14 0.81
N GLY A 25 4.97 -4.36 1.57
CA GLY A 25 5.12 -5.54 2.42
C GLY A 25 4.05 -5.62 3.51
N TYR A 26 3.74 -4.50 4.16
CA TYR A 26 2.67 -4.43 5.15
C TYR A 26 1.29 -4.73 4.53
N ILE A 27 0.96 -4.12 3.38
CA ILE A 27 -0.33 -4.37 2.73
C ILE A 27 -0.42 -5.84 2.30
N ALA A 28 0.63 -6.40 1.71
CA ALA A 28 0.66 -7.80 1.29
C ALA A 28 0.51 -8.77 2.46
N SER A 29 1.10 -8.47 3.63
CA SER A 29 1.02 -9.34 4.80
C SER A 29 -0.41 -9.48 5.35
N LEU A 30 -1.25 -8.44 5.22
CA LEU A 30 -2.67 -8.55 5.56
C LEU A 30 -3.38 -9.61 4.72
N SER A 31 -3.01 -9.75 3.44
CA SER A 31 -3.56 -10.79 2.56
C SER A 31 -2.92 -12.16 2.79
N LEU A 32 -1.61 -12.23 2.99
CA LEU A 32 -0.88 -13.50 3.06
C LEU A 32 -0.93 -14.16 4.43
N ALA A 33 -1.06 -13.38 5.50
CA ALA A 33 -1.12 -13.88 6.87
C ALA A 33 -2.45 -13.53 7.56
N GLY A 34 -2.92 -12.28 7.42
CA GLY A 34 -4.14 -11.81 8.08
C GLY A 34 -5.40 -12.52 7.61
N VAL A 35 -5.58 -12.65 6.29
CA VAL A 35 -6.76 -13.31 5.70
C VAL A 35 -6.86 -14.79 6.08
N PRO A 36 -5.80 -15.62 5.94
CA PRO A 36 -5.86 -17.00 6.41
C PRO A 36 -6.17 -17.12 7.90
N ALA A 37 -5.63 -16.22 8.74
CA ALA A 37 -5.93 -16.21 10.17
C ALA A 37 -7.41 -15.88 10.46
N ALA A 38 -7.99 -14.92 9.75
CA ALA A 38 -9.42 -14.59 9.88
C ALA A 38 -10.33 -15.74 9.43
N LEU A 39 -9.95 -16.46 8.37
CA LEU A 39 -10.73 -17.57 7.80
C LEU A 39 -10.72 -18.84 8.66
N GLN A 40 -9.86 -18.94 9.69
CA GLN A 40 -9.92 -20.05 10.65
C GLN A 40 -11.11 -19.93 11.61
N LEU A 41 -11.74 -18.76 11.68
CA LEU A 41 -12.88 -18.50 12.55
C LEU A 41 -14.19 -18.61 11.78
N GLN A 42 -15.26 -18.92 12.51
CA GLN A 42 -16.62 -18.80 11.98
C GLN A 42 -17.10 -17.35 12.11
N ALA A 43 -17.89 -16.89 11.15
CA ALA A 43 -18.68 -15.67 11.25
C ALA A 43 -19.58 -15.72 12.50
N PRO A 44 -19.76 -14.59 13.20
CA PRO A 44 -19.28 -13.25 12.84
C PRO A 44 -17.81 -12.98 13.18
N ALA A 45 -17.14 -13.85 13.95
CA ALA A 45 -15.79 -13.59 14.46
C ALA A 45 -14.74 -13.41 13.35
N SER A 46 -14.84 -14.15 12.23
CA SER A 46 -13.97 -13.96 11.07
C SER A 46 -14.08 -12.55 10.47
N ALA A 47 -15.30 -12.01 10.38
CA ALA A 47 -15.55 -10.64 9.91
C ALA A 47 -15.04 -9.60 10.91
N THR A 48 -15.18 -9.85 12.22
CA THR A 48 -14.64 -8.97 13.28
C THR A 48 -13.10 -8.92 13.23
N VAL A 49 -12.43 -10.06 13.06
CA VAL A 49 -10.96 -10.08 12.89
C VAL A 49 -10.53 -9.35 11.62
N TRP A 50 -11.24 -9.57 10.50
CA TRP A 50 -11.00 -8.78 9.29
C TRP A 50 -11.16 -7.28 9.53
N GLN A 51 -12.20 -6.87 10.28
CA GLN A 51 -12.47 -5.46 10.57
C GLN A 51 -11.32 -4.82 11.37
N GLU A 52 -10.77 -5.53 12.35
CA GLU A 52 -9.60 -5.09 13.11
C GLU A 52 -8.36 -4.93 12.24
N LEU A 53 -8.11 -5.88 11.33
CA LEU A 53 -7.02 -5.79 10.35
C LEU A 53 -7.20 -4.57 9.43
N PHE A 54 -8.41 -4.37 8.91
CA PHE A 54 -8.76 -3.23 8.07
C PHE A 54 -8.53 -1.91 8.80
N ASN A 55 -9.06 -1.77 10.02
CA ASN A 55 -8.98 -0.53 10.81
C ASN A 55 -7.53 -0.14 11.10
N ARG A 56 -6.67 -1.11 11.46
CA ARG A 56 -5.23 -0.87 11.67
C ARG A 56 -4.55 -0.40 10.40
N GLY A 57 -4.83 -1.05 9.27
CA GLY A 57 -4.32 -0.63 7.96
C GLY A 57 -4.80 0.77 7.57
N PHE A 58 -6.08 1.07 7.75
CA PHE A 58 -6.69 2.36 7.41
C PHE A 58 -6.15 3.51 8.28
N ALA A 59 -5.89 3.28 9.56
CA ALA A 59 -5.35 4.29 10.46
C ALA A 59 -3.89 4.66 10.16
N LEU A 60 -3.13 3.74 9.55
CA LEU A 60 -1.69 3.84 9.35
C LEU A 60 -1.30 4.14 7.89
N MET A 61 -1.83 3.38 6.93
CA MET A 61 -1.35 3.37 5.55
C MET A 61 -1.51 4.69 4.79
N PRO A 62 -2.63 5.44 4.90
CA PRO A 62 -2.73 6.73 4.22
C PRO A 62 -1.67 7.75 4.68
N LYS A 63 -1.36 7.75 5.99
CA LYS A 63 -0.35 8.64 6.57
C LYS A 63 1.04 8.29 6.05
N LEU A 64 1.39 7.00 6.10
CA LEU A 64 2.66 6.49 5.57
C LEU A 64 2.78 6.76 4.05
N ALA A 65 1.74 6.49 3.27
CA ALA A 65 1.76 6.70 1.84
C ALA A 65 1.97 8.20 1.51
N GLY A 66 1.32 9.09 2.25
CA GLY A 66 1.51 10.53 2.14
C GLY A 66 2.95 10.97 2.45
N THR A 67 3.52 10.53 3.58
CA THR A 67 4.90 10.89 3.95
C THR A 67 5.92 10.33 2.96
N THR A 68 5.71 9.10 2.49
CA THR A 68 6.56 8.46 1.47
C THR A 68 6.50 9.21 0.15
N ALA A 69 5.31 9.61 -0.31
CA ALA A 69 5.16 10.39 -1.52
C ALA A 69 5.77 11.79 -1.42
N LEU A 70 5.72 12.42 -0.25
CA LEU A 70 6.42 13.69 0.00
C LEU A 70 7.94 13.52 -0.10
N ALA A 71 8.50 12.42 0.42
CA ALA A 71 9.92 12.12 0.27
C ALA A 71 10.30 11.93 -1.21
N TYR A 72 9.50 11.18 -1.97
CA TYR A 72 9.67 11.05 -3.43
C TYR A 72 9.56 12.39 -4.16
N ALA A 73 8.60 13.23 -3.80
CA ALA A 73 8.41 14.55 -4.42
C ALA A 73 9.60 15.47 -4.13
N TYR A 74 10.13 15.45 -2.90
CA TYR A 74 11.31 16.21 -2.54
C TYR A 74 12.56 15.71 -3.27
N ALA A 75 12.73 14.39 -3.38
CA ALA A 75 13.80 13.78 -4.17
C ALA A 75 13.71 14.18 -5.66
N ALA A 76 12.51 14.16 -6.23
CA ALA A 76 12.24 14.58 -7.59
C ALA A 76 12.57 16.06 -7.82
N TYR A 77 12.20 16.93 -6.87
CA TYR A 77 12.52 18.36 -6.93
C TYR A 77 14.03 18.61 -6.94
N LEU A 78 14.80 17.93 -6.08
CA LEU A 78 16.26 18.04 -6.06
C LEU A 78 16.88 17.52 -7.37
N ALA A 79 16.43 16.38 -7.88
CA ALA A 79 16.89 15.83 -9.15
C ALA A 79 16.58 16.78 -10.32
N TYR A 80 15.39 17.39 -10.35
CA TYR A 80 15.01 18.38 -11.35
C TYR A 80 15.93 19.61 -11.32
N LYS A 81 16.22 20.15 -10.13
CA LYS A 81 17.15 21.29 -9.98
C LYS A 81 18.56 21.00 -10.49
N GLU A 82 18.98 19.75 -10.43
CA GLU A 82 20.29 19.30 -10.89
C GLU A 82 20.27 18.81 -12.34
N ASN A 83 19.18 19.03 -13.09
CA ASN A 83 18.96 18.54 -14.46
C ASN A 83 19.08 17.00 -14.60
N ARG A 84 18.76 16.27 -13.53
CA ARG A 84 18.73 14.80 -13.48
C ARG A 84 17.32 14.27 -13.79
N ASN A 85 17.22 13.02 -14.19
CA ASN A 85 15.93 12.35 -14.40
C ASN A 85 15.12 12.23 -13.09
N TRP A 86 14.04 13.01 -13.00
CA TRP A 86 13.15 13.11 -11.84
C TRP A 86 11.82 12.38 -12.03
N LYS A 87 11.44 12.03 -13.27
CA LYS A 87 10.10 11.54 -13.62
C LYS A 87 9.75 10.24 -12.91
N GLY A 88 10.71 9.34 -12.78
CA GLY A 88 10.49 8.06 -12.10
C GLY A 88 10.29 8.21 -10.59
N LEU A 89 10.91 9.21 -9.95
CA LEU A 89 10.67 9.52 -8.54
C LEU A 89 9.22 10.03 -8.32
N VAL A 90 8.72 10.88 -9.22
CA VAL A 90 7.31 11.31 -9.20
C VAL A 90 6.37 10.12 -9.39
N ALA A 91 6.65 9.26 -10.38
CA ALA A 91 5.87 8.04 -10.60
C ALA A 91 5.84 7.14 -9.36
N GLY A 92 6.97 6.99 -8.66
CA GLY A 92 7.07 6.25 -7.39
C GLY A 92 6.15 6.79 -6.29
N GLY A 93 6.16 8.11 -6.09
CA GLY A 93 5.27 8.77 -5.14
C GLY A 93 3.78 8.62 -5.50
N VAL A 94 3.43 8.82 -6.78
CA VAL A 94 2.05 8.67 -7.28
C VAL A 94 1.53 7.24 -7.08
N LEU A 95 2.31 6.23 -7.48
CA LEU A 95 1.93 4.83 -7.30
C LEU A 95 1.76 4.45 -5.82
N THR A 96 2.57 5.04 -4.94
CA THR A 96 2.45 4.80 -3.49
C THR A 96 1.14 5.34 -2.93
N VAL A 97 0.74 6.56 -3.30
CA VAL A 97 -0.53 7.16 -2.82
C VAL A 97 -1.75 6.57 -3.54
N ALA A 98 -1.57 5.99 -4.73
CA ALA A 98 -2.64 5.36 -5.51
C ALA A 98 -3.34 4.19 -4.78
N ILE A 99 -2.79 3.69 -3.68
CA ILE A 99 -3.50 2.73 -2.81
C ILE A 99 -4.84 3.28 -2.29
N VAL A 100 -4.95 4.59 -2.11
CA VAL A 100 -6.18 5.25 -1.61
C VAL A 100 -7.30 5.20 -2.67
N PRO A 101 -7.13 5.75 -3.89
CA PRO A 101 -8.14 5.63 -4.93
C PRO A 101 -8.40 4.17 -5.32
N PHE A 102 -7.40 3.28 -5.29
CA PHE A 102 -7.64 1.85 -5.51
C PHE A 102 -8.64 1.27 -4.50
N THR A 103 -8.48 1.60 -3.21
CA THR A 103 -9.38 1.14 -2.15
C THR A 103 -10.81 1.64 -2.40
N ILE A 104 -10.96 2.91 -2.77
CA ILE A 104 -12.27 3.54 -3.02
C ILE A 104 -12.95 2.90 -4.24
N VAL A 105 -12.22 2.70 -5.34
CA VAL A 105 -12.81 2.23 -6.61
C VAL A 105 -13.09 0.73 -6.58
N PHE A 106 -12.15 -0.08 -6.10
CA PHE A 106 -12.22 -1.54 -6.26
C PHE A 106 -12.65 -2.28 -5.00
N MET A 107 -12.45 -1.71 -3.81
CA MET A 107 -12.66 -2.44 -2.55
C MET A 107 -13.88 -1.99 -1.75
N SER A 108 -14.41 -0.79 -1.96
CA SER A 108 -15.50 -0.22 -1.14
C SER A 108 -16.71 -1.14 -1.01
N SER A 109 -17.21 -1.71 -2.11
CA SER A 109 -18.37 -2.62 -2.06
C SER A 109 -18.10 -3.86 -1.19
N THR A 110 -16.90 -4.44 -1.26
CA THR A 110 -16.53 -5.58 -0.41
C THR A 110 -16.33 -5.15 1.04
N ASN A 111 -15.70 -3.99 1.28
CA ASN A 111 -15.52 -3.44 2.62
C ASN A 111 -16.88 -3.21 3.31
N ASP A 112 -17.84 -2.60 2.61
CA ASP A 112 -19.17 -2.29 3.17
C ASP A 112 -19.91 -3.55 3.60
N LEU A 113 -19.87 -4.61 2.79
CA LEU A 113 -20.49 -5.89 3.14
C LEU A 113 -19.80 -6.55 4.34
N LEU A 114 -18.47 -6.51 4.40
CA LEU A 114 -17.72 -7.07 5.53
C LEU A 114 -17.93 -6.27 6.83
N PHE A 115 -18.07 -4.95 6.75
CA PHE A 115 -18.47 -4.13 7.90
C PHE A 115 -19.88 -4.48 8.39
N LYS A 116 -20.84 -4.64 7.47
CA LYS A 116 -22.20 -5.09 7.84
C LYS A 116 -22.17 -6.48 8.47
N ALA A 117 -21.40 -7.42 7.93
CA ALA A 117 -21.20 -8.76 8.51
C ALA A 117 -20.59 -8.69 9.92
N ALA A 118 -19.55 -7.87 10.13
CA ALA A 118 -18.90 -7.70 11.42
C ALA A 118 -19.83 -7.07 12.48
N SER A 119 -20.74 -6.19 12.06
CA SER A 119 -21.76 -5.57 12.91
C SER A 119 -23.02 -6.43 13.13
N GLY A 120 -23.12 -7.60 12.49
CA GLY A 120 -24.31 -8.45 12.54
C GLY A 120 -25.53 -7.89 11.79
N THR A 121 -25.36 -6.87 10.95
CA THR A 121 -26.45 -6.23 10.18
C THR A 121 -26.60 -6.79 8.76
N LEU A 122 -25.76 -7.76 8.38
CA LEU A 122 -25.87 -8.53 7.15
C LEU A 122 -26.33 -9.94 7.46
N GLU A 123 -27.46 -10.37 6.90
CA GLU A 123 -27.83 -11.78 6.84
C GLU A 123 -26.95 -12.47 5.79
N ALA A 124 -25.86 -13.10 6.24
CA ALA A 124 -24.91 -13.81 5.39
C ALA A 124 -24.55 -15.16 6.02
N SER A 125 -24.41 -16.19 5.19
CA SER A 125 -23.91 -17.48 5.65
C SER A 125 -22.41 -17.40 5.97
N GLN A 126 -21.91 -18.44 6.66
CA GLN A 126 -20.48 -18.64 6.90
C GLN A 126 -19.67 -18.58 5.59
N ASP A 127 -20.18 -19.25 4.55
CA ASP A 127 -19.55 -19.32 3.24
C ASP A 127 -19.55 -17.96 2.53
N ASP A 128 -20.59 -17.15 2.70
CA ASP A 128 -20.66 -15.82 2.10
C ASP A 128 -19.62 -14.88 2.72
N VAL A 129 -19.49 -14.89 4.04
CA VAL A 129 -18.46 -14.12 4.75
C VAL A 129 -17.06 -14.56 4.34
N ALA A 130 -16.81 -15.87 4.27
CA ALA A 130 -15.52 -16.41 3.82
C ALA A 130 -15.18 -15.98 2.38
N LYS A 131 -16.13 -16.01 1.46
CA LYS A 131 -15.96 -15.53 0.08
C LYS A 131 -15.63 -14.04 0.03
N LEU A 132 -16.30 -13.23 0.85
CA LEU A 132 -16.02 -11.79 0.94
C LEU A 132 -14.62 -11.50 1.48
N ILE A 133 -14.20 -12.17 2.55
CA ILE A 133 -12.83 -12.03 3.11
C ILE A 133 -11.79 -12.48 2.08
N GLY A 134 -12.02 -13.60 1.39
CA GLY A 134 -11.14 -14.08 0.32
C GLY A 134 -11.02 -13.08 -0.84
N ARG A 135 -12.14 -12.55 -1.32
CA ARG A 135 -12.16 -11.50 -2.35
C ARG A 135 -11.41 -10.25 -1.89
N TRP A 136 -11.62 -9.80 -0.66
CA TRP A 136 -10.88 -8.68 -0.09
C TRP A 136 -9.37 -8.95 -0.08
N GLY A 137 -8.96 -10.15 0.33
CA GLY A 137 -7.56 -10.57 0.34
C GLY A 137 -6.89 -10.49 -1.02
N VAL A 138 -7.56 -10.96 -2.08
CA VAL A 138 -7.05 -10.88 -3.46
C VAL A 138 -6.91 -9.42 -3.90
N LEU A 139 -7.95 -8.60 -3.72
CA LEU A 139 -7.90 -7.18 -4.10
C LEU A 139 -6.82 -6.41 -3.33
N ASN A 140 -6.68 -6.70 -2.05
CA ASN A 140 -5.65 -6.10 -1.19
C ASN A 140 -4.22 -6.50 -1.61
N LEU A 141 -4.02 -7.74 -2.08
CA LEU A 141 -2.74 -8.18 -2.62
C LEU A 141 -2.43 -7.50 -3.95
N ILE A 142 -3.42 -7.32 -4.83
CA ILE A 142 -3.24 -6.53 -6.07
C ILE A 142 -2.87 -5.08 -5.71
N ARG A 143 -3.54 -4.51 -4.70
CA ARG A 143 -3.26 -3.15 -4.22
C ARG A 143 -1.83 -2.97 -3.74
N SER A 144 -1.22 -3.99 -3.10
CA SER A 144 0.18 -3.90 -2.65
C SER A 144 1.18 -3.81 -3.80
N LEU A 145 0.81 -4.24 -5.01
CA LEU A 145 1.67 -4.14 -6.19
C LEU A 145 1.92 -2.69 -6.62
N LEU A 146 1.03 -1.75 -6.25
CA LEU A 146 1.20 -0.33 -6.58
C LEU A 146 2.43 0.28 -5.89
N PRO A 147 2.56 0.28 -4.55
CA PRO A 147 3.76 0.78 -3.90
C PRO A 147 5.00 -0.07 -4.24
N LEU A 148 4.84 -1.37 -4.55
CA LEU A 148 5.95 -2.20 -5.04
C LEU A 148 6.49 -1.70 -6.38
N ALA A 149 5.61 -1.42 -7.34
CA ALA A 149 5.99 -0.83 -8.62
C ALA A 149 6.65 0.54 -8.41
N GLY A 150 6.16 1.32 -7.44
CA GLY A 150 6.79 2.57 -7.03
C GLY A 150 8.23 2.38 -6.54
N THR A 151 8.47 1.38 -5.69
CA THR A 151 9.82 0.98 -5.24
C THR A 151 10.73 0.64 -6.43
N MET A 152 10.25 -0.20 -7.36
CA MET A 152 11.05 -0.65 -8.50
C MET A 152 11.42 0.50 -9.44
N ILE A 153 10.47 1.40 -9.72
CA ILE A 153 10.73 2.59 -10.54
C ILE A 153 11.68 3.56 -9.81
N GLY A 154 11.49 3.75 -8.50
CA GLY A 154 12.38 4.57 -7.67
C GLY A 154 13.82 4.04 -7.68
N LEU A 155 14.00 2.73 -7.48
CA LEU A 155 15.30 2.06 -7.58
C LEU A 155 15.90 2.21 -8.97
N SER A 156 15.16 1.90 -10.03
CA SER A 156 15.65 2.04 -11.41
C SER A 156 16.07 3.48 -11.73
N THR A 157 15.33 4.46 -11.22
CA THR A 157 15.66 5.87 -11.39
C THR A 157 16.94 6.21 -10.63
N ALA A 158 17.10 5.75 -9.39
CA ALA A 158 18.30 5.98 -8.60
C ALA A 158 19.55 5.31 -9.21
N PHE A 159 19.44 4.07 -9.71
CA PHE A 159 20.55 3.30 -10.26
C PHE A 159 21.02 3.78 -11.64
N ARG A 160 20.16 4.46 -12.43
CA ARG A 160 20.60 5.08 -13.70
C ARG A 160 21.60 6.24 -13.51
N PHE A 161 21.98 6.55 -12.27
CA PHE A 161 22.96 7.57 -11.90
C PHE A 161 24.19 7.04 -11.17
N LEU A 162 24.22 5.75 -10.82
CA LEU A 162 25.41 5.07 -10.30
C LEU A 162 26.18 4.44 -11.46
#